data_AF-A0A942CNZ5-F1
#
_entry.id   AF-A0A942CNZ5-F1
#
_cell.length_a   1.000
_cell.length_b   1.000
_cell.length_c   1.000
_cell.angle_alpha   90.00
_cell.angle_beta   90.00
_cell.angle_gamma   90.00
#
_symmetry.space_group_name_H-M   'P 1'
#
loop_
_entity.id
_entity.type
_entity.pdbx_description
1 polymer ?
#
loop_
_entity_poly.entity_id
_entity_poly.type
_entity_poly.pdbx_seq_one_letter_code
_entity_poly.pdbx_strand_id
1 'polypeptide(L)'
;MTTSGSLAETLGALTHRDAEPDRVVLPDGCDVEAKDLISPLRITLSSAPPRSIRLDAWLKIQPDRGEIIAVGNPPWNFWSGQQTSLGIWRTLAQALKQLPLSSVGRQLFSVRLPLSGRFGFDPGAAWNALDVGFSPNEQAMAVASSPAIEMLAAVGVQRFRPDVDGNFETFRYATWGAPLPPQAASVAFRSSWTGTGGQRFVGRVVSRGSYAALGLSTLEKGFDRG
;
A
#
# COMPACT_ATOMS: atom_id res chain seq x y z
N MET A 1 -8.07 -16.85 -21.60
CA MET A 1 -6.84 -16.15 -22.01
C MET A 1 -6.26 -15.44 -20.80
N THR A 2 -5.27 -16.06 -20.15
CA THR A 2 -4.44 -15.43 -19.14
C THR A 2 -3.43 -14.55 -19.89
N THR A 3 -3.62 -13.23 -19.87
CA THR A 3 -2.57 -12.30 -20.29
C THR A 3 -1.34 -12.58 -19.44
N SER A 4 -0.29 -13.10 -20.06
CA SER A 4 1.06 -13.15 -19.48
C SER A 4 1.54 -11.71 -19.39
N GLY A 5 1.14 -11.01 -18.33
CA GLY A 5 1.63 -9.66 -18.04
C GLY A 5 2.92 -9.78 -17.26
N SER A 6 4.01 -9.26 -17.81
CA SER A 6 5.25 -9.05 -17.07
C SER A 6 5.05 -8.00 -15.97
N LEU A 7 5.95 -8.02 -14.97
CA LEU A 7 5.98 -6.98 -13.93
C LEU A 7 6.17 -5.59 -14.52
N ALA A 8 7.01 -5.47 -15.56
CA ALA A 8 7.26 -4.23 -16.27
C ALA A 8 6.00 -3.68 -16.95
N GLU A 9 5.22 -4.54 -17.61
CA GLU A 9 3.94 -4.14 -18.23
C GLU A 9 2.92 -3.74 -17.16
N THR A 10 2.88 -4.42 -16.03
CA THR A 10 1.99 -4.06 -14.91
C THR A 10 2.32 -2.67 -14.38
N LEU A 11 3.60 -2.35 -14.17
CA LEU A 11 4.04 -1.05 -13.68
C LEU A 11 3.90 0.05 -14.74
N GLY A 12 4.23 -0.24 -16.00
CA GLY A 12 3.91 0.65 -17.12
C GLY A 12 2.41 0.97 -17.14
N ALA A 13 1.56 -0.04 -17.02
CA ALA A 13 0.12 0.13 -16.95
C ALA A 13 -0.37 0.87 -15.70
N LEU A 14 0.38 0.96 -14.60
CA LEU A 14 0.00 1.78 -13.44
C LEU A 14 0.47 3.24 -13.59
N THR A 15 1.56 3.48 -14.33
CA THR A 15 2.14 4.83 -14.51
C THR A 15 1.50 5.62 -15.65
N HIS A 16 0.99 4.94 -16.68
CA HIS A 16 0.32 5.55 -17.83
C HIS A 16 -1.17 5.88 -17.61
N ARG A 17 -1.70 5.66 -16.41
CA ARG A 17 -3.12 5.84 -16.10
C ARG A 17 -3.36 7.05 -15.24
N ASP A 18 -4.55 7.60 -15.40
CA ASP A 18 -5.01 8.70 -14.59
C ASP A 18 -5.44 8.18 -13.22
N ALA A 19 -4.78 8.72 -12.20
CA ALA A 19 -5.19 8.60 -10.83
C ALA A 19 -5.87 9.91 -10.41
N GLU A 20 -7.02 9.80 -9.78
CA GLU A 20 -7.86 10.93 -9.38
C GLU A 20 -8.46 10.68 -7.99
N PRO A 21 -8.81 11.74 -7.24
CA PRO A 21 -9.58 11.58 -6.01
C PRO A 21 -10.91 10.87 -6.32
N ASP A 22 -11.23 9.83 -5.56
CA ASP A 22 -12.48 9.09 -5.71
C ASP A 22 -13.60 9.74 -4.91
N ARG A 23 -14.83 9.58 -5.39
CA ARG A 23 -16.00 9.98 -4.61
C ARG A 23 -16.26 9.00 -3.47
N VAL A 24 -16.82 9.52 -2.39
CA VAL A 24 -17.22 8.72 -1.24
C VAL A 24 -18.73 8.69 -1.19
N VAL A 25 -19.29 7.50 -1.25
CA VAL A 25 -20.72 7.27 -0.99
C VAL A 25 -20.86 6.88 0.47
N LEU A 26 -21.60 7.67 1.25
CA LEU A 26 -21.92 7.35 2.63
C LEU A 26 -22.90 6.16 2.72
N PRO A 27 -23.02 5.49 3.88
CA PRO A 27 -23.94 4.34 4.04
C PRO A 27 -25.41 4.65 3.75
N ASP A 28 -25.82 5.91 3.87
CA ASP A 28 -27.17 6.40 3.55
C ASP A 28 -27.36 6.71 2.05
N GLY A 29 -26.34 6.47 1.22
CA GLY A 29 -26.35 6.72 -0.22
C GLY A 29 -25.98 8.14 -0.62
N CYS A 30 -25.64 9.03 0.31
CA CYS A 30 -25.21 10.39 -0.02
C CYS A 30 -23.79 10.41 -0.58
N ASP A 31 -23.64 10.98 -1.77
CA ASP A 31 -22.33 11.32 -2.32
C ASP A 31 -21.74 12.51 -1.55
N VAL A 32 -20.55 12.31 -0.99
CA VAL A 32 -19.78 13.37 -0.34
C VAL A 32 -18.39 13.48 -0.95
N GLU A 33 -17.93 14.72 -1.07
CA GLU A 33 -16.57 15.04 -1.45
C GLU A 33 -15.71 15.07 -0.19
N ALA A 34 -14.79 14.10 -0.08
CA ALA A 34 -13.81 14.09 0.98
C ALA A 34 -12.70 15.11 0.67
N LYS A 35 -12.19 15.80 1.69
CA LYS A 35 -11.01 16.67 1.54
C LYS A 35 -9.87 15.88 0.89
N ASP A 36 -9.08 16.50 0.00
CA ASP A 36 -7.98 15.85 -0.74
C ASP A 36 -7.05 15.01 0.15
N LEU A 37 -6.81 15.46 1.38
CA LEU A 37 -5.95 14.79 2.35
C LEU A 37 -6.42 13.37 2.69
N ILE A 38 -7.74 13.17 2.75
CA ILE A 38 -8.37 11.91 3.16
C ILE A 38 -9.13 11.23 2.02
N SER A 39 -9.04 11.78 0.81
CA SER A 39 -9.76 11.26 -0.34
C SER A 39 -9.14 9.93 -0.80
N PRO A 40 -9.96 8.89 -1.03
CA PRO A 40 -9.49 7.69 -1.69
C PRO A 40 -8.95 7.99 -3.08
N LEU A 41 -8.09 7.13 -3.60
CA LEU A 41 -7.53 7.28 -4.94
C LEU A 41 -8.19 6.28 -5.89
N ARG A 42 -8.83 6.77 -6.95
CA ARG A 42 -9.29 5.94 -8.07
C ARG A 42 -8.18 5.87 -9.13
N ILE A 43 -7.81 4.66 -9.52
CA ILE A 43 -6.88 4.40 -10.62
C ILE A 43 -7.64 3.69 -11.73
N THR A 44 -7.73 4.32 -12.90
CA THR A 44 -8.45 3.74 -14.04
C THR A 44 -7.50 2.93 -14.91
N LEU A 45 -7.67 1.62 -14.97
CA LEU A 45 -6.94 0.73 -15.87
C LEU A 45 -7.60 0.74 -17.26
N SER A 46 -6.85 1.05 -18.31
CA SER A 46 -7.32 0.86 -19.69
C SER A 46 -7.22 -0.61 -20.08
N SER A 47 -8.19 -1.37 -19.58
CA SER A 47 -8.63 -2.64 -20.13
C SER A 47 -9.89 -2.41 -20.98
N ALA A 48 -10.29 -3.41 -21.76
CA ALA A 48 -11.60 -3.46 -22.40
C ALA A 48 -12.42 -4.59 -21.76
N PRO A 49 -13.49 -4.30 -21.00
CA PRO A 49 -13.97 -2.98 -20.59
C PRO A 49 -13.03 -2.28 -19.59
N PRO A 50 -13.09 -0.93 -19.43
CA PRO A 50 -12.31 -0.21 -18.44
C PRO A 50 -12.59 -0.75 -17.04
N ARG A 51 -11.53 -0.85 -16.23
CA ARG A 51 -11.64 -1.28 -14.83
C ARG A 51 -10.97 -0.26 -13.95
N SER A 52 -11.52 0.00 -12.78
CA SER A 52 -10.89 0.86 -11.79
C SER A 52 -10.45 0.06 -10.57
N ILE A 53 -9.37 0.54 -9.94
CA ILE A 53 -8.94 0.12 -8.61
C ILE A 53 -9.08 1.35 -7.72
N ARG A 54 -9.77 1.21 -6.59
CA ARG A 54 -9.83 2.23 -5.54
C ARG A 54 -8.82 1.88 -4.47
N LEU A 55 -7.87 2.78 -4.18
CA LEU A 55 -6.96 2.72 -3.05
C LEU A 55 -7.52 3.61 -1.94
N ASP A 56 -8.03 2.99 -0.88
CA ASP A 56 -8.68 3.70 0.20
C ASP A 56 -8.19 3.28 1.57
N ALA A 57 -7.09 2.53 1.68
CA ALA A 57 -6.51 2.07 2.95
C ALA A 57 -7.54 1.43 3.92
N TRP A 58 -8.63 0.88 3.38
CA TRP A 58 -9.77 0.33 4.13
C TRP A 58 -10.42 1.31 5.11
N LEU A 59 -10.37 2.60 4.82
CA LEU A 59 -10.91 3.64 5.67
C LEU A 59 -12.41 3.59 5.76
N LYS A 60 -12.91 4.10 6.89
CA LYS A 60 -14.29 4.52 6.99
C LYS A 60 -14.33 6.03 6.90
N ILE A 61 -14.98 6.54 5.86
CA ILE A 61 -15.25 7.96 5.75
C ILE A 61 -16.68 8.18 6.25
N GLN A 62 -16.82 9.08 7.21
CA GLN A 62 -18.09 9.32 7.87
C GLN A 62 -18.22 10.79 8.29
N PRO A 63 -19.45 11.31 8.42
CA PRO A 63 -19.69 12.57 9.08
C PRO A 63 -19.37 12.46 10.58
N ASP A 64 -18.68 13.44 11.13
CA ASP A 64 -18.52 13.66 12.56
C ASP A 64 -18.68 15.16 12.84
N ARG A 65 -19.67 15.50 13.67
CA ARG A 65 -19.98 16.90 14.08
C ARG A 65 -20.02 17.91 12.92
N GLY A 66 -20.54 17.51 11.76
CA GLY A 66 -20.68 18.37 10.58
C GLY A 66 -19.45 18.40 9.66
N GLU A 67 -18.38 17.67 9.99
CA GLU A 67 -17.22 17.47 9.11
C GLU A 67 -17.19 16.06 8.54
N ILE A 68 -16.66 15.91 7.33
CA ILE A 68 -16.31 14.59 6.78
C ILE A 68 -14.91 14.23 7.25
N ILE A 69 -14.83 13.16 8.05
CA ILE A 69 -13.57 12.65 8.57
C ILE A 69 -13.28 11.26 8.00
N ALA A 70 -12.00 10.93 7.86
CA ALA A 70 -11.57 9.56 7.68
C ALA A 70 -11.22 8.98 9.04
N VAL A 71 -11.96 7.96 9.45
CA VAL A 71 -11.60 7.10 10.57
C VAL A 71 -10.66 6.03 10.01
N GLY A 72 -9.38 6.22 10.34
CA GLY A 72 -8.29 5.40 9.86
C GLY A 72 -8.15 4.06 10.57
N ASN A 73 -7.45 3.13 9.91
CA ASN A 73 -6.88 1.93 10.54
C ASN A 73 -5.36 2.12 10.61
N PRO A 74 -4.82 2.99 11.49
CA PRO A 74 -3.37 3.13 11.63
C PRO A 74 -2.73 1.75 11.90
N PRO A 75 -1.55 1.44 11.33
CA PRO A 75 -0.67 2.31 10.53
C PRO A 75 -0.89 2.19 9.01
N TRP A 76 -2.03 1.66 8.54
CA TRP A 76 -2.24 1.30 7.13
C TRP A 76 -2.69 2.45 6.22
N ASN A 77 -2.80 3.66 6.77
CA ASN A 77 -3.28 4.83 6.05
C ASN A 77 -2.26 5.26 4.98
N PHE A 78 -2.75 5.73 3.83
CA PHE A 78 -1.90 6.17 2.70
C PHE A 78 -1.48 7.65 2.77
N TRP A 79 -1.66 8.30 3.92
CA TRP A 79 -1.29 9.70 4.13
C TRP A 79 -0.77 9.92 5.55
N SER A 80 0.05 10.96 5.69
CA SER A 80 0.45 11.50 6.99
C SER A 80 0.79 12.98 6.82
N GLY A 81 0.53 13.77 7.88
CA GLY A 81 0.76 15.22 7.85
C GLY A 81 -0.02 15.92 6.73
N GLN A 82 0.70 16.63 5.85
CA GLN A 82 0.13 17.41 4.73
C GLN A 82 0.20 16.68 3.37
N GLN A 83 0.66 15.42 3.34
CA GLN A 83 0.78 14.67 2.09
C GLN A 83 -0.56 14.03 1.70
N THR A 84 -0.96 14.14 0.43
CA THR A 84 -2.18 13.52 -0.10
C THR A 84 -1.86 12.23 -0.85
N SER A 85 -2.79 11.27 -0.84
CA SER A 85 -2.64 9.99 -1.56
C SER A 85 -2.35 10.20 -3.05
N LEU A 86 -3.03 11.17 -3.69
CA LEU A 86 -2.83 11.54 -5.09
C LEU A 86 -1.44 12.16 -5.33
N GLY A 87 -1.00 13.07 -4.46
CA GLY A 87 0.32 13.70 -4.56
C GLY A 87 1.46 12.69 -4.45
N ILE A 88 1.35 11.76 -3.48
CA ILE A 88 2.28 10.64 -3.34
C ILE A 88 2.26 9.78 -4.61
N TRP A 89 1.08 9.35 -5.07
CA TRP A 89 0.98 8.48 -6.26
C TRP A 89 1.61 9.10 -7.51
N ARG A 90 1.35 10.39 -7.78
CA ARG A 90 1.93 11.12 -8.91
C ARG A 90 3.46 11.18 -8.82
N THR A 91 4.01 11.43 -7.64
CA THR A 91 5.45 11.44 -7.39
C THR A 91 6.07 10.09 -7.72
N LEU A 92 5.48 9.00 -7.22
CA LEU A 92 5.95 7.64 -7.48
C LEU A 92 5.83 7.27 -8.97
N ALA A 93 4.72 7.61 -9.62
CA ALA A 93 4.50 7.33 -11.02
C ALA A 93 5.49 8.07 -11.92
N GLN A 94 5.80 9.33 -11.61
CA GLN A 94 6.82 10.11 -12.32
C GLN A 94 8.21 9.49 -12.15
N ALA A 95 8.57 9.06 -10.94
CA ALA A 95 9.85 8.42 -10.67
C ALA A 95 10.00 7.10 -11.45
N LEU A 96 8.95 6.27 -11.50
CA LEU A 96 8.97 5.03 -12.29
C LEU A 96 9.09 5.26 -13.80
N LYS A 97 8.46 6.32 -14.34
CA LYS A 97 8.56 6.66 -15.78
C LYS A 97 10.00 6.97 -16.23
N GLN A 98 10.86 7.36 -15.30
CA GLN A 98 12.27 7.64 -15.58
C GLN A 98 13.12 6.35 -15.65
N LEU A 99 12.58 5.23 -15.18
CA LEU A 99 13.30 3.95 -15.17
C LEU A 99 13.01 3.14 -16.43
N PRO A 100 14.02 2.46 -17.00
CA PRO A 100 13.82 1.52 -18.09
C PRO A 100 13.21 0.21 -17.56
N LEU A 101 11.90 0.21 -17.24
CA LEU A 101 11.23 -0.89 -16.53
C LEU A 101 11.43 -2.27 -17.17
N SER A 102 11.58 -2.33 -18.50
CA SER A 102 11.83 -3.57 -19.25
C SER A 102 13.22 -4.18 -19.00
N SER A 103 14.23 -3.38 -18.62
CA SER A 103 15.61 -3.86 -18.42
C SER A 103 15.95 -4.16 -16.96
N VAL A 104 15.17 -3.64 -16.01
CA VAL A 104 15.49 -3.74 -14.57
C VAL A 104 14.98 -5.06 -13.96
N GLY A 105 13.95 -5.69 -14.53
CA GLY A 105 13.47 -7.01 -14.13
C GLY A 105 13.22 -7.15 -12.61
N ARG A 106 13.80 -8.17 -11.97
CA ARG A 106 13.69 -8.39 -10.51
C ARG A 106 14.49 -7.40 -9.67
N GLN A 107 15.49 -6.73 -10.23
CA GLN A 107 16.29 -5.71 -9.53
C GLN A 107 15.48 -4.43 -9.26
N LEU A 108 14.26 -4.36 -9.78
CA LEU A 108 13.40 -3.19 -9.68
C LEU A 108 13.05 -2.85 -8.23
N PHE A 109 12.89 -3.86 -7.40
CA PHE A 109 12.68 -3.69 -5.95
C PHE A 109 13.94 -3.22 -5.22
N SER A 110 15.12 -3.28 -5.83
CA SER A 110 16.38 -2.78 -5.29
C SER A 110 16.66 -1.33 -5.70
N VAL A 111 16.01 -0.82 -6.75
CA VAL A 111 16.16 0.57 -7.16
C VAL A 111 15.67 1.50 -6.06
N ARG A 112 16.51 2.46 -5.67
CA ARG A 112 16.20 3.51 -4.69
C ARG A 112 16.37 4.87 -5.35
N LEU A 113 15.33 5.69 -5.29
CA LEU A 113 15.32 7.05 -5.82
C LEU A 113 15.02 8.04 -4.69
N PRO A 114 15.56 9.26 -4.75
CA PRO A 114 15.17 10.33 -3.85
C PRO A 114 13.71 10.73 -4.13
N LEU A 115 12.81 10.48 -3.18
CA LEU A 115 11.38 10.78 -3.29
C LEU A 115 10.96 11.86 -2.28
N SER A 116 10.17 12.83 -2.76
CA SER A 116 9.56 13.88 -1.92
C SER A 116 8.27 13.44 -1.24
N GLY A 117 7.66 12.33 -1.69
CA GLY A 117 6.46 11.73 -1.11
C GLY A 117 6.44 10.22 -1.31
N ARG A 118 5.97 9.49 -0.29
CA ARG A 118 5.91 8.02 -0.27
C ARG A 118 4.82 7.55 0.69
N PHE A 119 4.33 6.33 0.50
CA PHE A 119 3.32 5.74 1.39
C PHE A 119 3.93 5.17 2.67
N GLY A 120 5.23 4.86 2.66
CA GLY A 120 5.92 4.30 3.82
C GLY A 120 5.95 2.78 3.86
N PHE A 121 5.67 2.12 2.73
CA PHE A 121 5.72 0.67 2.62
C PHE A 121 7.11 0.12 2.30
N ASP A 122 8.05 0.93 1.82
CA ASP A 122 9.44 0.48 1.64
C ASP A 122 10.21 0.52 2.97
N PRO A 123 10.53 -0.65 3.58
CA PRO A 123 11.31 -0.69 4.81
C PRO A 123 12.76 -0.26 4.60
N GLY A 124 13.29 -0.29 3.37
CA GLY A 124 14.64 0.18 3.07
C GLY A 124 14.79 1.70 3.22
N ALA A 125 13.68 2.42 3.24
CA ALA A 125 13.62 3.85 3.54
C ALA A 125 13.41 4.14 5.03
N ALA A 126 13.26 3.09 5.86
CA ALA A 126 13.11 3.23 7.30
C ALA A 126 14.42 3.73 7.91
N TRP A 127 14.26 4.65 8.84
CA TRP A 127 15.35 5.37 9.47
C TRP A 127 16.17 4.43 10.34
N ASN A 128 17.43 4.24 9.98
CA ASN A 128 18.37 3.55 10.86
C ASN A 128 18.45 4.36 12.17
N ALA A 129 18.52 3.66 13.30
CA ALA A 129 18.47 4.25 14.65
C ALA A 129 19.62 5.23 15.00
N LEU A 130 20.44 5.63 14.03
CA LEU A 130 21.51 6.61 14.17
C LEU A 130 21.05 8.05 13.92
N ASP A 131 19.90 8.27 13.27
CA ASP A 131 19.43 9.61 12.88
C ASP A 131 18.40 10.22 13.85
N VAL A 132 18.40 9.78 15.11
CA VAL A 132 17.41 10.19 16.13
C VAL A 132 17.59 11.67 16.50
N GLY A 133 16.84 12.53 15.82
CA GLY A 133 16.87 13.99 15.99
C GLY A 133 16.69 14.79 14.70
N PHE A 134 16.66 14.11 13.55
CA PHE A 134 16.54 14.73 12.24
C PHE A 134 15.13 14.52 11.65
N SER A 135 14.55 15.50 10.98
CA SER A 135 13.27 15.35 10.24
C SER A 135 13.49 15.82 8.81
N PRO A 136 13.41 14.95 7.78
CA PRO A 136 13.61 15.36 6.38
C PRO A 136 12.58 16.35 5.93
N ASN A 137 11.38 16.26 6.50
CA ASN A 137 10.26 17.11 6.14
C ASN A 137 10.51 18.56 6.56
N GLU A 138 11.22 18.78 7.67
CA GLU A 138 11.64 20.11 8.12
C GLU A 138 12.80 20.68 7.29
N GLN A 139 13.55 19.82 6.59
CA GLN A 139 14.71 20.19 5.78
C GLN A 139 14.51 20.02 4.27
N ALA A 140 13.27 19.78 3.81
CA ALA A 140 12.92 19.52 2.42
C ALA A 140 13.80 18.45 1.73
N MET A 141 14.24 17.44 2.49
CA MET A 141 15.14 16.40 2.00
C MET A 141 14.36 15.21 1.42
N ALA A 142 14.74 14.80 0.22
CA ALA A 142 14.19 13.62 -0.43
C ALA A 142 14.70 12.34 0.25
N VAL A 143 13.80 11.37 0.46
CA VAL A 143 14.13 10.08 1.09
C VAL A 143 14.37 9.04 0.01
N ALA A 144 15.49 8.32 0.09
CA ALA A 144 15.79 7.21 -0.81
C ALA A 144 14.80 6.05 -0.55
N SER A 145 13.86 5.83 -1.47
CA SER A 145 12.86 4.76 -1.40
C SER A 145 12.63 4.14 -2.78
N SER A 146 12.15 2.90 -2.84
CA SER A 146 11.79 2.21 -4.07
C SER A 146 10.36 2.56 -4.48
N PRO A 147 10.16 3.32 -5.57
CA PRO A 147 8.81 3.67 -6.00
C PRO A 147 8.00 2.45 -6.46
N ALA A 148 8.67 1.39 -6.95
CA ALA A 148 8.03 0.13 -7.30
C ALA A 148 7.47 -0.58 -6.07
N ILE A 149 8.25 -0.67 -4.98
CA ILE A 149 7.78 -1.27 -3.72
C ILE A 149 6.59 -0.46 -3.19
N GLU A 150 6.70 0.87 -3.09
CA GLU A 150 5.65 1.74 -2.55
C GLU A 150 4.33 1.58 -3.32
N MET A 151 4.35 1.63 -4.66
CA MET A 151 3.13 1.51 -5.48
C MET A 151 2.54 0.10 -5.45
N LEU A 152 3.37 -0.95 -5.61
CA LEU A 152 2.88 -2.32 -5.61
C LEU A 152 2.38 -2.75 -4.23
N ALA A 153 3.00 -2.26 -3.16
CA ALA A 153 2.52 -2.48 -1.80
C ALA A 153 1.19 -1.77 -1.57
N ALA A 154 1.00 -0.52 -2.03
CA ALA A 154 -0.28 0.17 -1.89
C ALA A 154 -1.43 -0.57 -2.60
N VAL A 155 -1.20 -1.02 -3.84
CA VAL A 155 -2.16 -1.86 -4.59
C VAL A 155 -2.36 -3.22 -3.91
N GLY A 156 -1.26 -3.82 -3.43
CA GLY A 156 -1.26 -5.10 -2.73
C GLY A 156 -2.09 -5.06 -1.46
N VAL A 157 -1.80 -4.13 -0.55
CA VAL A 157 -2.54 -3.89 0.69
C VAL A 157 -4.02 -3.71 0.40
N GLN A 158 -4.40 -2.88 -0.58
CA GLN A 158 -5.83 -2.72 -0.92
C GLN A 158 -6.55 -4.05 -1.20
N ARG A 159 -5.87 -5.01 -1.85
CA ARG A 159 -6.44 -6.31 -2.24
C ARG A 159 -6.24 -7.42 -1.22
N PHE A 160 -5.13 -7.37 -0.49
CA PHE A 160 -4.63 -8.39 0.43
C PHE A 160 -4.60 -7.80 1.83
N ARG A 161 -5.78 -7.70 2.44
CA ARG A 161 -5.90 -7.18 3.80
C ARG A 161 -5.42 -8.24 4.79
N PRO A 162 -4.54 -7.93 5.73
CA PRO A 162 -4.15 -8.91 6.75
C PRO A 162 -5.33 -9.21 7.68
N ASP A 163 -5.17 -10.28 8.44
CA ASP A 163 -5.99 -10.59 9.61
C ASP A 163 -5.44 -9.78 10.79
N VAL A 164 -6.24 -8.87 11.34
CA VAL A 164 -5.83 -7.96 12.42
C VAL A 164 -6.61 -8.28 13.68
N ASP A 165 -5.96 -8.18 14.83
CA ASP A 165 -6.66 -8.31 16.12
C ASP A 165 -7.57 -7.10 16.40
N GLY A 166 -8.41 -7.22 17.43
CA GLY A 166 -9.43 -6.22 17.75
C GLY A 166 -8.88 -4.83 18.09
N ASN A 167 -7.63 -4.74 18.55
CA ASN A 167 -6.93 -3.50 18.86
C ASN A 167 -5.96 -3.05 17.74
N PHE A 168 -5.90 -3.77 16.61
CA PHE A 168 -5.04 -3.46 15.46
C PHE A 168 -3.54 -3.43 15.78
N GLU A 169 -3.10 -4.02 16.88
CA GLU A 169 -1.69 -4.06 17.29
C GLU A 169 -0.95 -5.24 16.68
N THR A 170 -1.66 -6.33 16.37
CA THR A 170 -1.09 -7.52 15.76
C THR A 170 -1.77 -7.78 14.43
N PHE A 171 -0.97 -8.07 13.41
CA PHE A 171 -1.47 -8.47 12.11
C PHE A 171 -0.85 -9.80 11.69
N ARG A 172 -1.62 -10.60 10.96
CA ARG A 172 -1.24 -11.90 10.44
C ARG A 172 -1.53 -11.96 8.96
N TYR A 173 -0.65 -12.63 8.24
CA TYR A 173 -0.86 -12.93 6.84
C TYR A 173 -0.15 -14.22 6.44
N ALA A 174 -0.61 -14.81 5.35
CA ALA A 174 -0.08 -16.03 4.78
C ALA A 174 0.49 -15.76 3.38
N THR A 175 1.56 -16.49 3.05
CA THR A 175 2.09 -16.61 1.70
C THR A 175 1.72 -17.97 1.12
N TRP A 176 1.91 -18.14 -0.17
CA TRP A 176 1.60 -19.38 -0.89
C TRP A 176 2.76 -19.76 -1.82
N GLY A 177 3.01 -21.07 -1.97
CA GLY A 177 4.15 -21.57 -2.74
C GLY A 177 3.98 -21.55 -4.26
N ALA A 178 2.75 -21.44 -4.77
CA ALA A 178 2.45 -21.47 -6.21
C ALA A 178 1.50 -20.33 -6.61
N PRO A 179 1.67 -19.70 -7.79
CA PRO A 179 0.81 -18.59 -8.22
C PRO A 179 -0.68 -18.91 -8.16
N LEU A 180 -1.44 -18.09 -7.44
CA LEU A 180 -2.89 -18.21 -7.31
C LEU A 180 -3.59 -17.09 -8.09
N PRO A 181 -4.80 -17.34 -8.64
CA PRO A 181 -5.66 -16.27 -9.14
C PRO A 181 -5.90 -15.21 -8.07
N PRO A 182 -6.02 -13.90 -8.40
CA PRO A 182 -6.11 -12.82 -7.41
C PRO A 182 -7.23 -12.96 -6.37
N GLN A 183 -8.32 -13.64 -6.70
CA GLN A 183 -9.42 -13.94 -5.79
C GLN A 183 -9.00 -14.99 -4.75
N ALA A 184 -8.44 -16.11 -5.21
CA ALA A 184 -7.96 -17.18 -4.34
C ALA A 184 -6.78 -16.72 -3.49
N ALA A 185 -5.87 -15.92 -4.07
CA ALA A 185 -4.73 -15.35 -3.37
C ALA A 185 -5.17 -14.43 -2.22
N SER A 186 -6.22 -13.62 -2.40
CA SER A 186 -6.74 -12.71 -1.37
C SER A 186 -7.30 -13.48 -0.16
N VAL A 187 -7.96 -14.61 -0.41
CA VAL A 187 -8.43 -15.53 0.64
C VAL A 187 -7.24 -16.22 1.30
N ALA A 188 -6.31 -16.76 0.50
CA ALA A 188 -5.10 -17.43 0.97
C ALA A 188 -4.27 -16.55 1.91
N PHE A 189 -4.17 -15.26 1.60
CA PHE A 189 -3.42 -14.28 2.40
C PHE A 189 -3.96 -14.13 3.83
N ARG A 190 -5.25 -14.32 4.04
CA ARG A 190 -5.88 -14.25 5.38
C ARG A 190 -5.99 -15.61 6.05
N SER A 191 -6.04 -16.69 5.28
CA SER A 191 -6.39 -17.99 5.80
C SER A 191 -5.30 -18.60 6.67
N SER A 192 -5.74 -19.46 7.60
CA SER A 192 -4.91 -20.44 8.29
C SER A 192 -4.53 -21.63 7.40
N TRP A 193 -4.61 -21.49 6.08
CA TRP A 193 -4.17 -22.48 5.12
C TRP A 193 -3.29 -21.78 4.09
N THR A 194 -2.07 -22.28 3.89
CA THR A 194 -1.08 -21.69 2.97
C THR A 194 -0.83 -22.54 1.73
N GLY A 195 -1.46 -23.72 1.64
CA GLY A 195 -1.07 -24.75 0.69
C GLY A 195 0.36 -25.24 0.91
N THR A 196 0.87 -26.06 -0.01
CA THR A 196 2.25 -26.55 0.06
C THR A 196 3.25 -25.41 -0.14
N GLY A 197 4.22 -25.29 0.77
CA GLY A 197 5.31 -24.32 0.69
C GLY A 197 4.95 -22.87 1.01
N GLY A 198 3.72 -22.59 1.44
CA GLY A 198 3.36 -21.26 1.94
C GLY A 198 3.56 -21.16 3.45
N GLN A 199 3.86 -19.95 3.93
CA GLN A 199 4.20 -19.68 5.33
C GLN A 199 3.24 -18.67 5.92
N ARG A 200 3.06 -18.71 7.24
CA ARG A 200 2.27 -17.71 7.96
C ARG A 200 3.20 -16.82 8.77
N PHE A 201 2.91 -15.53 8.71
CA PHE A 201 3.67 -14.48 9.35
C PHE A 201 2.79 -13.73 10.33
N VAL A 202 3.39 -13.35 11.45
CA VAL A 202 2.81 -12.45 12.43
C VAL A 202 3.70 -11.22 12.56
N GLY A 203 3.10 -10.04 12.46
CA GLY A 203 3.75 -8.76 12.67
C GLY A 203 3.03 -7.96 13.75
N ARG A 204 3.68 -6.91 14.22
CA ARG A 204 3.12 -5.99 15.21
C ARG A 204 3.19 -4.56 14.71
N VAL A 205 2.21 -3.76 15.08
CA VAL A 205 2.26 -2.32 14.94
C VAL A 205 3.12 -1.77 16.07
N VAL A 206 4.12 -0.96 15.71
CA VAL A 206 5.00 -0.28 16.66
C VAL A 206 4.62 1.19 16.66
N SER A 207 4.20 1.69 17.81
CA SER A 207 3.85 3.10 18.00
C SER A 207 5.00 3.88 18.65
N ARG A 208 5.16 5.14 18.24
CA ARG A 208 6.05 6.14 18.83
C ARG A 208 5.33 7.49 18.84
N GLY A 209 4.80 7.87 20.00
CA GLY A 209 3.97 9.08 20.11
C GLY A 209 2.74 8.98 19.22
N SER A 210 2.51 10.01 18.39
CA SER A 210 1.39 10.06 17.43
C SER A 210 1.61 9.24 16.16
N TYR A 211 2.75 8.58 16.01
CA TYR A 211 3.09 7.79 14.81
C TYR A 211 3.01 6.30 15.10
N ALA A 212 2.55 5.53 14.11
CA ALA A 212 2.56 4.08 14.13
C ALA A 212 3.21 3.56 12.85
N ALA A 213 3.92 2.45 12.96
CA ALA A 213 4.61 1.80 11.84
C ALA A 213 4.43 0.28 11.91
N LEU A 214 4.64 -0.39 10.80
CA LEU A 214 4.67 -1.85 10.74
C LEU A 214 6.03 -2.34 11.23
N GLY A 215 6.02 -3.12 12.31
CA GLY A 215 7.19 -3.85 12.77
C GLY A 215 7.53 -5.03 11.85
N LEU A 216 8.74 -5.57 12.02
CA LEU A 216 9.17 -6.77 11.29
C LEU A 216 8.22 -7.93 11.59
N SER A 217 7.83 -8.64 10.53
CA SER A 217 7.05 -9.86 10.66
C SER A 217 7.97 -11.05 10.93
N THR A 218 7.53 -11.96 11.77
CA THR A 218 8.20 -13.23 12.07
C THR A 218 7.31 -14.40 11.66
N LEU A 219 7.91 -15.57 11.40
CA LEU A 219 7.14 -16.79 11.17
C LEU A 219 6.24 -17.10 12.38
N GLU A 220 4.97 -17.40 12.12
CA GLU A 220 4.03 -17.78 13.17
C GLU A 220 4.32 -19.22 13.61
N LYS A 221 4.78 -19.37 14.86
CA LYS A 221 5.13 -20.68 15.43
C LYS A 221 3.91 -21.59 15.46
N GLY A 222 4.10 -22.85 15.07
CA GLY A 222 3.03 -23.87 15.03
C GLY A 222 2.32 -23.98 13.68
N PHE A 223 2.75 -23.20 12.67
CA PHE A 223 2.22 -23.23 11.31
C PHE A 223 3.13 -24.00 10.32
N ASP A 224 4.04 -24.85 10.80
CA ASP A 224 4.77 -25.79 9.93
C ASP A 224 3.99 -27.11 9.83
N ARG A 225 3.10 -27.25 8.84
CA ARG A 225 2.56 -28.55 8.42
C ARG A 225 2.17 -28.54 6.94
N GLY A 226 2.97 -29.21 6.10
CA GLY A 226 2.63 -29.57 4.72
C GLY A 226 3.79 -29.47 3.75
#